data_AF-A0A858U4V5-F1
#
_entry.id   AF-A0A858U4V5-F1
#
_cell.length_a   1.000
_cell.length_b   1.000
_cell.length_c   1.000
_cell.angle_alpha   90.00
_cell.angle_beta   90.00
_cell.angle_gamma   90.00
#
_symmetry.space_group_name_H-M   'P 1'
#
loop_
_entity.id
_entity.type
_entity.pdbx_description
1 polymer ?
#
loop_
_entity_poly.entity_id
_entity_poly.type
_entity_poly.pdbx_seq_one_letter_code
_entity_poly.pdbx_strand_id
1 'polypeptide(L)'
;MQNNARILKDEYSLPLSKKLYLYRKQCAIVKKLFHNEITNNKNQFAKVYPNSKEYKTFINKFEYFNESLDPDQRLIFFNEIWNVNADKYWYKNYFSKTTYYKHLHTILDNFYEFINAI
;
A
#
# COMPACT_ATOMS: atom_id res chain seq x y z
N MET A 1 -17.15 -12.82 28.06
CA MET A 1 -15.97 -12.82 27.15
C MET A 1 -16.12 -13.89 26.04
N GLN A 2 -17.23 -13.93 25.28
CA GLN A 2 -17.49 -15.02 24.31
C GLN A 2 -17.53 -14.58 22.83
N ASN A 3 -17.40 -13.28 22.52
CA ASN A 3 -17.59 -12.79 21.14
C ASN A 3 -16.33 -12.82 20.25
N ASN A 4 -15.12 -12.81 20.81
CA ASN A 4 -13.90 -12.69 19.99
C ASN A 4 -13.49 -14.01 19.31
N ALA A 5 -13.80 -15.16 19.93
CA ALA A 5 -13.44 -16.47 19.37
C ALA A 5 -14.31 -16.89 18.17
N ARG A 6 -15.52 -16.33 18.05
CA ARG A 6 -16.46 -16.64 16.95
C ARG A 6 -16.10 -15.89 15.68
N ILE A 7 -15.70 -14.62 15.81
CA ILE A 7 -15.23 -13.76 14.71
C ILE A 7 -13.96 -14.35 14.07
N LEU A 8 -13.03 -14.85 14.89
CA LEU A 8 -11.81 -15.49 14.41
C LEU A 8 -12.07 -16.82 13.67
N LYS A 9 -13.12 -17.58 14.01
CA LYS A 9 -13.44 -18.85 13.30
C LYS A 9 -14.06 -18.61 11.90
N ASP A 10 -14.76 -17.50 11.71
CA ASP A 10 -15.46 -17.21 10.46
C ASP A 10 -14.55 -16.65 9.35
N GLU A 11 -13.42 -16.03 9.69
CA GLU A 11 -12.45 -15.57 8.69
C GLU A 11 -11.68 -16.73 8.04
N TYR A 12 -11.39 -17.80 8.78
CA TYR A 12 -10.69 -18.97 8.21
C TYR A 12 -11.58 -19.84 7.32
N SER A 13 -12.91 -19.77 7.46
CA SER A 13 -13.89 -20.59 6.71
C SER A 13 -14.24 -20.04 5.31
N LEU A 14 -13.79 -18.83 4.98
CA LEU A 14 -14.09 -18.24 3.68
C LEU A 14 -13.33 -18.96 2.55
N PRO A 15 -14.00 -19.24 1.41
CA PRO A 15 -13.33 -19.72 0.21
C PRO A 15 -12.21 -18.76 -0.21
N LEU A 16 -11.10 -19.31 -0.72
CA LEU A 16 -9.93 -18.52 -1.15
C LEU A 16 -10.31 -17.37 -2.10
N SER A 17 -11.27 -17.61 -3.01
CA SER A 17 -11.78 -16.58 -3.93
C SER A 17 -12.44 -15.40 -3.21
N LYS A 18 -13.16 -15.65 -2.11
CA LYS A 18 -13.84 -14.64 -1.30
C LYS A 18 -12.84 -13.89 -0.40
N LYS A 19 -11.85 -14.57 0.16
CA LYS A 19 -10.70 -13.95 0.84
C LYS A 19 -9.96 -13.01 -0.10
N LEU A 20 -9.58 -13.49 -1.29
CA LEU A 20 -8.94 -12.68 -2.34
C LEU A 20 -9.79 -11.49 -2.78
N TYR A 21 -11.12 -11.63 -2.85
CA TYR A 21 -12.01 -10.51 -3.15
C TYR A 21 -12.01 -9.44 -2.05
N LEU A 22 -12.10 -9.84 -0.78
CA LEU A 22 -12.05 -8.92 0.36
C LEU A 22 -10.70 -8.22 0.45
N TYR A 23 -9.60 -8.97 0.26
CA TYR A 23 -8.25 -8.42 0.18
C TYR A 23 -8.13 -7.36 -0.93
N ARG A 24 -8.67 -7.64 -2.12
CA ARG A 24 -8.68 -6.66 -3.23
C ARG A 24 -9.46 -5.39 -2.87
N LYS A 25 -10.58 -5.53 -2.17
CA LYS A 25 -11.41 -4.39 -1.75
C LYS A 25 -10.69 -3.54 -0.69
N GLN A 26 -10.06 -4.19 0.29
CA GLN A 26 -9.21 -3.52 1.28
C GLN A 26 -8.03 -2.83 0.61
N CYS A 27 -7.29 -3.52 -0.26
CA CYS A 27 -6.18 -2.95 -1.02
C CYS A 27 -6.62 -1.71 -1.83
N ALA A 28 -7.81 -1.75 -2.45
CA ALA A 28 -8.33 -0.60 -3.20
C ALA A 28 -8.68 0.60 -2.31
N ILE A 29 -9.26 0.36 -1.12
CA ILE A 29 -9.59 1.40 -0.15
C ILE A 29 -8.29 2.02 0.40
N VAL A 30 -7.38 1.16 0.86
CA VAL A 30 -6.09 1.54 1.42
C VAL A 30 -5.24 2.27 0.39
N LYS A 31 -5.18 1.79 -0.86
CA LYS A 31 -4.57 2.51 -1.99
C LYS A 31 -5.17 3.90 -2.14
N LYS A 32 -6.50 4.05 -2.08
CA LYS A 32 -7.15 5.35 -2.24
C LYS A 32 -6.85 6.31 -1.08
N LEU A 33 -6.83 5.80 0.15
CA LEU A 33 -6.45 6.58 1.35
C LEU A 33 -5.01 7.06 1.25
N PHE A 34 -4.08 6.15 0.94
CA PHE A 34 -2.67 6.49 0.79
C PHE A 34 -2.37 7.38 -0.41
N HIS A 35 -3.04 7.14 -1.54
CA HIS A 35 -2.88 7.97 -2.71
C HIS A 35 -3.31 9.41 -2.40
N ASN A 36 -4.41 9.59 -1.67
CA ASN A 36 -4.84 10.91 -1.20
C ASN A 36 -3.82 11.51 -0.24
N GLU A 37 -3.31 10.75 0.72
CA GLU A 37 -2.37 11.26 1.72
C GLU A 37 -1.02 11.64 1.12
N ILE A 38 -0.45 10.79 0.26
CA ILE A 38 0.80 11.09 -0.46
C ILE A 38 0.58 12.21 -1.47
N THR A 39 -0.51 12.21 -2.22
CA THR A 39 -0.76 13.27 -3.23
C THR A 39 -1.03 14.61 -2.56
N ASN A 40 -1.79 14.64 -1.47
CA ASN A 40 -2.04 15.84 -0.71
C ASN A 40 -0.74 16.35 -0.09
N ASN A 41 0.01 15.51 0.63
CA ASN A 41 1.28 15.90 1.23
C ASN A 41 2.31 16.30 0.17
N LYS A 42 2.51 15.50 -0.87
CA LYS A 42 3.46 15.80 -1.96
C LYS A 42 3.11 17.10 -2.66
N ASN A 43 1.84 17.36 -2.98
CA ASN A 43 1.45 18.60 -3.65
C ASN A 43 1.47 19.82 -2.73
N GLN A 44 1.11 19.69 -1.44
CA GLN A 44 1.20 20.79 -0.49
C GLN A 44 2.67 21.13 -0.20
N PHE A 45 3.50 20.14 0.11
CA PHE A 45 4.89 20.38 0.47
C PHE A 45 5.75 20.76 -0.74
N ALA A 46 5.58 20.12 -1.90
CA ALA A 46 6.39 20.45 -3.08
C ALA A 46 6.05 21.82 -3.68
N LYS A 47 4.79 22.29 -3.58
CA LYS A 47 4.42 23.63 -4.06
C LYS A 47 4.80 24.75 -3.11
N VAL A 48 4.70 24.51 -1.80
CA VAL A 48 4.84 25.59 -0.81
C VAL A 48 6.27 25.63 -0.24
N TYR A 49 6.92 24.50 0.00
CA TYR A 49 8.28 24.46 0.57
C TYR A 49 9.09 23.22 0.15
N PRO A 50 9.54 23.14 -1.13
CA PRO A 50 10.32 21.99 -1.64
C PRO A 50 11.66 21.79 -0.92
N ASN A 51 12.16 22.80 -0.21
CA ASN A 51 13.40 22.74 0.56
C ASN A 51 13.20 22.69 2.08
N SER A 52 11.96 22.55 2.56
CA SER A 52 11.69 22.43 3.99
C SER A 52 12.30 21.17 4.57
N LYS A 53 12.67 21.23 5.85
CA LYS A 53 13.21 20.08 6.59
C LYS A 53 12.15 18.98 6.69
N GLU A 54 10.89 19.36 6.82
CA GLU A 54 9.72 18.51 6.91
C GLU A 54 9.51 17.72 5.62
N TYR A 55 9.56 18.37 4.45
CA TYR A 55 9.46 17.69 3.15
C TYR A 55 10.62 16.71 2.95
N LYS A 56 11.86 17.13 3.22
CA LYS A 56 13.03 16.24 3.13
C LYS A 56 12.90 15.03 4.07
N THR A 57 12.42 15.25 5.29
CA THR A 57 12.18 14.17 6.26
C THR A 57 11.09 13.22 5.79
N PHE A 58 10.01 13.75 5.22
CA PHE A 58 8.93 12.95 4.63
C PHE A 58 9.44 12.09 3.47
N ILE A 59 10.15 12.69 2.50
CA ILE A 59 10.74 11.95 1.37
C ILE A 59 11.72 10.88 1.86
N ASN A 60 12.65 11.21 2.76
CA ASN A 60 13.63 10.26 3.28
C ASN A 60 12.96 9.06 3.99
N LYS A 61 11.85 9.28 4.72
CA LYS A 61 11.09 8.19 5.36
C LYS A 61 10.47 7.26 4.32
N PHE A 62 9.89 7.82 3.26
CA PHE A 62 9.32 7.02 2.18
C PHE A 62 10.37 6.29 1.35
N GLU A 63 11.51 6.92 1.10
CA GLU A 63 12.66 6.29 0.43
C GLU A 63 13.19 5.13 1.28
N TYR A 64 13.33 5.32 2.59
CA TYR A 64 13.71 4.25 3.52
C TYR A 64 12.73 3.07 3.49
N PHE A 65 11.42 3.34 3.52
CA PHE A 65 10.43 2.29 3.37
C PHE A 65 10.57 1.56 2.03
N ASN A 66 10.71 2.30 0.93
CA ASN A 66 10.88 1.72 -0.40
C ASN A 66 12.14 0.85 -0.50
N GLU A 67 13.24 1.24 0.15
CA GLU A 67 14.48 0.44 0.19
C GLU A 67 14.32 -0.87 0.98
N SER A 68 13.42 -0.90 1.96
CA SER A 68 13.11 -2.12 2.75
C SER A 68 12.34 -3.18 1.96
N LEU A 69 11.72 -2.81 0.84
CA LEU A 69 10.95 -3.71 -0.01
C LEU A 69 11.86 -4.54 -0.92
N ASP A 70 11.42 -5.75 -1.29
CA ASP A 70 12.07 -6.54 -2.34
C ASP A 70 11.88 -5.88 -3.73
N PRO A 71 12.66 -6.27 -4.76
CA PRO A 71 12.59 -5.61 -6.08
C PRO A 71 11.20 -5.61 -6.73
N ASP A 72 10.46 -6.70 -6.61
CA ASP A 72 9.11 -6.82 -7.19
C ASP A 72 8.12 -5.94 -6.41
N GLN A 73 8.26 -5.93 -5.09
CA GLN A 73 7.47 -5.06 -4.22
C GLN A 73 7.76 -3.59 -4.46
N ARG A 74 9.02 -3.20 -4.68
CA ARG A 74 9.38 -1.82 -5.06
C ARG A 74 8.71 -1.41 -6.36
N LEU A 75 8.73 -2.28 -7.36
CA LEU A 75 8.08 -2.00 -8.64
C LEU A 75 6.58 -1.79 -8.45
N ILE A 76 5.94 -2.61 -7.62
CA ILE A 76 4.51 -2.48 -7.30
C ILE A 76 4.24 -1.22 -6.49
N PHE A 77 4.98 -0.95 -5.43
CA PHE A 77 4.84 0.24 -4.60
C PHE A 77 5.00 1.51 -5.42
N PHE A 78 6.04 1.57 -6.26
CA PHE A 78 6.27 2.69 -7.16
C PHE A 78 5.08 2.92 -8.09
N ASN A 79 4.58 1.90 -8.78
CA ASN A 79 3.49 2.07 -9.74
C ASN A 79 2.10 2.23 -9.11
N GLU A 80 1.85 1.64 -7.95
CA GLU A 80 0.53 1.70 -7.31
C GLU A 80 0.36 2.89 -6.37
N ILE A 81 1.43 3.29 -5.70
CA ILE A 81 1.37 4.24 -4.59
C ILE A 81 2.06 5.56 -4.95
N TRP A 82 3.25 5.50 -5.59
CA TRP A 82 4.06 6.69 -5.86
C TRP A 82 3.76 7.37 -7.21
N ASN A 83 3.56 6.56 -8.26
CA ASN A 83 3.35 7.00 -9.63
C ASN A 83 1.85 7.22 -9.89
N VAL A 84 1.43 8.48 -9.86
CA VAL A 84 0.03 8.86 -10.06
C VAL A 84 -0.50 8.54 -11.46
N ASN A 85 0.40 8.36 -12.43
CA ASN A 85 0.05 8.19 -13.83
C ASN A 85 0.21 6.73 -14.32
N ALA A 86 0.41 5.76 -13.41
CA ALA A 86 0.57 4.37 -13.82
C ALA A 86 -0.71 3.83 -14.49
N ASP A 87 -0.53 3.10 -15.60
CA ASP A 87 -1.65 2.41 -16.27
C ASP A 87 -2.31 1.41 -15.31
N LYS A 88 -3.64 1.38 -15.24
CA LYS A 88 -4.38 0.53 -14.29
C LYS A 88 -4.08 -0.98 -14.43
N TYR A 89 -3.54 -1.41 -15.56
CA TYR A 89 -3.26 -2.80 -15.87
C TYR A 89 -1.77 -3.10 -16.10
N TRP A 90 -0.87 -2.17 -15.75
CA TRP A 90 0.59 -2.31 -15.93
C TRP A 90 1.12 -3.66 -15.41
N TYR A 91 0.59 -4.13 -14.27
CA TYR A 91 1.04 -5.35 -13.61
C TYR A 91 0.85 -6.62 -14.45
N LYS A 92 -0.06 -6.61 -15.44
CA LYS A 92 -0.32 -7.78 -16.29
C LYS A 92 0.89 -8.20 -17.14
N ASN A 93 1.84 -7.28 -17.36
CA ASN A 93 3.05 -7.55 -18.14
C ASN A 93 4.15 -8.23 -17.30
N TYR A 94 4.03 -8.21 -15.97
CA TYR A 94 5.11 -8.64 -15.06
C TYR A 94 4.65 -9.76 -14.12
N PHE A 95 3.38 -9.76 -13.74
CA PHE A 95 2.87 -10.62 -12.68
C PHE A 95 1.56 -11.29 -13.06
N SER A 96 1.37 -12.52 -12.58
CA SER A 96 0.03 -13.08 -12.48
C SER A 96 -0.83 -12.22 -11.56
N LYS A 97 -2.14 -12.16 -11.80
CA LYS A 97 -3.07 -11.42 -10.95
C LYS A 97 -2.95 -11.82 -9.48
N THR A 98 -2.76 -13.11 -9.19
CA THR A 98 -2.63 -13.61 -7.82
C THR A 98 -1.33 -13.16 -7.16
N THR A 99 -0.20 -13.27 -7.88
CA THR A 99 1.12 -12.84 -7.38
C THR A 99 1.12 -11.34 -7.07
N TYR A 100 0.62 -10.53 -7.99
CA TYR A 100 0.51 -9.08 -7.81
C TYR A 100 -0.27 -8.72 -6.54
N TYR A 101 -1.46 -9.30 -6.33
CA TYR A 101 -2.25 -8.97 -5.13
C TYR A 101 -1.64 -9.49 -3.83
N LYS A 102 -0.83 -10.56 -3.86
CA LYS A 102 -0.08 -11.01 -2.68
C LYS A 102 0.98 -9.97 -2.29
N HIS A 103 1.81 -9.54 -3.24
CA HIS A 103 2.80 -8.50 -2.98
C HIS A 103 2.14 -7.19 -2.56
N LEU A 104 1.09 -6.75 -3.26
CA LEU A 104 0.37 -5.54 -2.90
C LEU A 104 -0.15 -5.60 -1.46
N HIS A 105 -0.69 -6.73 -1.03
CA HIS A 105 -1.14 -6.90 0.35
C HIS A 105 0.02 -6.74 1.34
N THR A 106 1.13 -7.47 1.13
CA THR A 106 2.31 -7.38 1.99
C THR A 106 2.85 -5.95 2.07
N ILE A 107 2.92 -5.26 0.94
CA ILE A 107 3.36 -3.86 0.90
C ILE A 107 2.44 -2.99 1.74
N LEU A 108 1.12 -3.12 1.60
CA LEU A 108 0.17 -2.28 2.31
C LEU A 108 0.16 -2.54 3.82
N ASP A 109 0.31 -3.80 4.25
CA ASP A 109 0.45 -4.13 5.67
C ASP A 109 1.72 -3.51 6.26
N ASN A 110 2.88 -3.77 5.63
CA ASN A 110 4.16 -3.24 6.06
C ASN A 110 4.16 -1.70 6.08
N PHE A 111 3.51 -1.09 5.09
CA PHE A 111 3.42 0.36 4.99
C PHE A 111 2.52 0.97 6.06
N TYR A 112 1.41 0.30 6.39
CA TYR A 112 0.55 0.71 7.49
C TYR A 112 1.27 0.64 8.84
N GLU A 113 2.00 -0.44 9.10
CA GLU A 113 2.85 -0.57 10.29
C GLU A 113 3.92 0.53 10.34
N PHE A 114 4.58 0.79 9.21
CA PHE A 114 5.58 1.83 9.09
C PHE A 114 5.04 3.22 9.43
N ILE A 115 3.85 3.59 8.94
CA ILE A 115 3.23 4.89 9.24
C ILE A 115 2.85 4.99 10.72
N ASN A 116 2.30 3.94 11.33
CA ASN A 116 1.89 3.98 12.74
C ASN A 116 3.07 3.98 13.72
N ALA A 117 4.25 3.57 13.28
CA ALA A 117 5.47 3.62 14.08
C ALA A 117 6.14 5.01 14.09
N ILE A 118 5.63 5.95 13.29
CA ILE A 118 6.11 7.34 13.15
C ILE A 118 5.24 8.28 13.99
#